data_AF-A0A8X6SMW9-F1
#
_entry.id   AF-A0A8X6SMW9-F1
#
_cell.length_a   1.000
_cell.length_b   1.000
_cell.length_c   1.000
_cell.angle_alpha   90.00
_cell.angle_beta   90.00
_cell.angle_gamma   90.00
#
_symmetry.space_group_name_H-M   'P 1'
#
loop_
_entity.id
_entity.type
_entity.pdbx_description
1 polymer ?
#
loop_
_entity_poly.entity_id
_entity_poly.type
_entity_poly.pdbx_seq_one_letter_code
_entity_poly.pdbx_strand_id
1 'polypeptide(L)'
;MEEFRSVTSVATEFGIAHSIVSRLWRQFQTTGTAIRGFSSGRPRETTPADDRYIVLQVRRNRRQTAGEIASHTTHATGRPISRFTVARRLHGGGLFARRPVRCVRLTPAHRRRRSLWCREHRNWRDNEWGRVLFTDESRLSLSSDSHRILIWRDRGSRNYPSNTIERDRGAMGPQFIFMDDNAPCHRTVAAEQLLESEDSERMDWPARSLDLNPIEHVWDFLGRRLAARTLPPVTIRELRFALQDEWAAMPQQLIDTLFLSMGRCCETCLAVRGDHIPY
;
A
#
# COMPACT_ATOMS: atom_id res chain seq x y z
N MET A 1 -2.12 -24.59 -51.61
CA MET A 1 -1.91 -25.53 -52.72
C MET A 1 -1.30 -24.70 -53.82
N GLU A 2 0.02 -24.65 -53.84
CA GLU A 2 0.71 -24.24 -55.06
C GLU A 2 0.49 -25.30 -56.13
N GLU A 3 0.58 -24.86 -57.38
CA GLU A 3 0.16 -25.58 -58.58
C GLU A 3 0.60 -27.05 -58.55
N PHE A 4 -0.36 -27.95 -58.78
CA PHE A 4 -0.24 -29.41 -58.96
C PHE A 4 -0.29 -30.35 -57.74
N ARG A 5 -0.45 -29.89 -56.48
CA ARG A 5 -0.73 -30.82 -55.36
C ARG A 5 -2.22 -30.92 -55.06
N SER A 6 -2.77 -32.14 -55.08
CA SER A 6 -4.17 -32.41 -54.69
C SER A 6 -4.32 -32.54 -53.18
N VAL A 7 -5.52 -32.27 -52.64
CA VAL A 7 -5.85 -32.46 -51.21
C VAL A 7 -5.55 -33.90 -50.76
N THR A 8 -5.78 -34.87 -51.63
CA THR A 8 -5.47 -36.28 -51.39
C THR A 8 -3.98 -36.52 -51.25
N SER A 9 -3.15 -35.96 -52.14
CA SER A 9 -1.68 -36.06 -52.06
C SER A 9 -1.12 -35.48 -50.77
N VAL A 10 -1.66 -34.33 -50.33
CA VAL A 10 -1.25 -33.69 -49.08
C VAL A 10 -1.71 -34.51 -47.86
N ALA A 11 -2.91 -35.10 -47.91
CA ALA A 11 -3.41 -35.94 -46.83
C ALA A 11 -2.54 -37.21 -46.62
N THR A 12 -2.11 -37.87 -47.70
CA THR A 12 -1.22 -39.04 -47.61
C THR A 12 0.21 -38.67 -47.21
N GLU A 13 0.76 -37.57 -47.74
CA GLU A 13 2.13 -37.12 -47.43
C GLU A 13 2.30 -36.82 -45.93
N PHE A 14 1.31 -36.19 -45.31
CA PHE A 14 1.37 -35.78 -43.89
C PHE A 14 0.66 -36.75 -42.94
N GLY A 15 0.03 -37.83 -43.43
CA GLY A 15 -0.71 -38.79 -42.60
C GLY A 15 -1.94 -38.18 -41.90
N ILE A 16 -2.52 -37.12 -42.45
CA ILE A 16 -3.67 -36.41 -41.87
C ILE A 16 -4.94 -36.82 -42.62
N ALA A 17 -6.06 -36.97 -41.90
CA ALA A 17 -7.33 -37.30 -42.54
C ALA A 17 -7.70 -36.28 -43.64
N HIS A 18 -8.09 -36.78 -44.80
CA HIS A 18 -8.49 -35.97 -45.97
C HIS A 18 -9.54 -34.90 -45.63
N SER A 19 -10.48 -35.22 -44.73
CA SER A 19 -11.52 -34.30 -44.25
C SER A 19 -10.95 -33.06 -43.54
N ILE A 20 -9.84 -33.21 -42.81
CA ILE A 20 -9.17 -32.12 -42.11
C ILE A 20 -8.48 -31.21 -43.12
N VAL A 21 -7.72 -31.79 -44.07
CA VAL A 21 -7.02 -31.03 -45.11
C VAL A 21 -8.01 -30.28 -46.01
N SER A 22 -9.10 -30.93 -46.43
CA SER A 22 -10.18 -30.30 -47.19
C SER A 22 -10.86 -29.15 -46.44
N ARG A 23 -11.11 -29.31 -45.13
CA ARG A 23 -11.71 -28.28 -44.29
C ARG A 23 -10.79 -27.08 -44.10
N LEU A 24 -9.51 -27.32 -43.78
CA LEU A 24 -8.50 -26.26 -43.63
C LEU A 24 -8.25 -25.53 -44.93
N TRP A 25 -8.26 -26.24 -46.07
CA TRP A 25 -8.13 -25.63 -47.38
C TRP A 25 -9.30 -24.71 -47.71
N ARG A 26 -10.55 -25.15 -47.46
CA ARG A 26 -11.74 -24.29 -47.62
C ARG A 26 -11.70 -23.06 -46.70
N GLN A 27 -11.23 -23.24 -45.46
CA GLN A 27 -11.04 -22.12 -44.52
C GLN A 27 -9.99 -21.13 -45.04
N PHE A 28 -8.87 -21.63 -45.57
CA PHE A 28 -7.82 -20.80 -46.14
C PHE A 28 -8.31 -20.01 -47.36
N GLN A 29 -9.08 -20.64 -48.26
CA GLN A 29 -9.65 -19.97 -49.43
C GLN A 29 -10.61 -18.82 -49.07
N THR A 30 -11.27 -18.88 -47.91
CA THR A 30 -12.23 -17.86 -47.48
C THR A 30 -11.62 -16.79 -46.57
N THR A 31 -10.66 -17.15 -45.71
CA THR A 31 -10.13 -16.25 -44.67
C THR A 31 -8.66 -15.87 -44.87
N GLY A 32 -7.99 -16.45 -45.87
CA GLY A 32 -6.54 -16.29 -46.08
C GLY A 32 -5.67 -16.97 -45.02
N THR A 33 -6.26 -17.69 -44.05
CA THR A 33 -5.51 -18.38 -43.00
C THR A 33 -6.12 -19.75 -42.70
N ALA A 34 -5.28 -20.72 -42.36
CA ALA A 34 -5.70 -22.02 -41.83
C ALA A 34 -5.56 -22.09 -40.29
N ILE A 35 -5.36 -20.94 -39.63
CA ILE A 35 -5.19 -20.86 -38.17
C ILE A 35 -6.56 -21.06 -37.51
N ARG A 36 -6.58 -21.80 -36.41
CA ARG A 36 -7.80 -22.00 -35.63
C ARG A 36 -8.29 -20.65 -35.07
N GLY A 37 -9.50 -20.25 -35.45
CA GLY A 37 -10.14 -19.05 -34.90
C GLY A 37 -10.42 -19.17 -33.39
N PHE A 38 -10.63 -18.03 -32.73
CA PHE A 38 -11.01 -17.99 -31.31
C PHE A 38 -12.32 -18.76 -31.10
N SER A 39 -12.28 -19.83 -30.31
CA SER A 39 -13.49 -20.50 -29.85
C SER A 39 -14.17 -19.64 -28.79
N SER A 40 -15.49 -19.45 -28.89
CA SER A 40 -16.26 -18.89 -27.79
C SER A 40 -16.13 -19.82 -26.58
N GLY A 41 -15.40 -19.38 -25.56
CA GLY A 41 -15.30 -20.13 -24.30
C GLY A 41 -16.66 -20.29 -23.61
N ARG A 42 -16.67 -20.97 -22.47
CA ARG A 42 -17.88 -21.10 -21.64
C ARG A 42 -18.53 -19.72 -21.42
N PRO A 43 -19.85 -19.57 -21.68
CA PRO A 43 -20.56 -18.32 -21.42
C PRO A 43 -20.37 -17.83 -19.99
N ARG A 44 -20.25 -16.52 -19.82
CA ARG A 44 -20.09 -15.90 -18.50
C ARG A 44 -21.41 -15.99 -17.74
N GLU A 45 -21.32 -16.31 -16.45
CA GLU A 45 -22.48 -16.27 -15.54
C GLU A 45 -22.91 -14.83 -15.20
N THR A 46 -21.96 -13.87 -15.27
CA THR A 46 -22.21 -12.46 -15.00
C THR A 46 -22.35 -11.65 -16.29
N THR A 47 -23.23 -10.66 -16.27
CA THR A 47 -23.42 -9.67 -17.34
C THR A 47 -22.52 -8.44 -17.13
N PRO A 48 -22.32 -7.59 -18.15
CA PRO A 48 -21.61 -6.32 -17.98
C PRO A 48 -22.27 -5.35 -16.98
N ALA A 49 -23.57 -5.50 -16.70
CA ALA A 49 -24.25 -4.74 -15.66
C ALA A 49 -23.85 -5.23 -14.26
N ASP A 50 -23.80 -6.55 -14.07
CA ASP A 50 -23.38 -7.18 -12.81
C ASP A 50 -21.91 -6.83 -12.49
N ASP A 51 -21.04 -6.90 -13.51
CA ASP A 51 -19.63 -6.56 -13.37
C ASP A 51 -19.46 -5.09 -12.91
N ARG A 52 -20.25 -4.15 -13.47
CA ARG A 52 -20.27 -2.74 -13.04
C ARG A 52 -20.79 -2.58 -11.61
N TYR A 53 -21.86 -3.29 -11.25
CA TYR A 53 -22.43 -3.27 -9.90
C TYR A 53 -21.41 -3.75 -8.86
N ILE A 54 -20.73 -4.86 -9.13
CA ILE A 54 -19.67 -5.43 -8.27
C ILE A 54 -18.56 -4.40 -8.01
N VAL A 55 -18.09 -3.71 -9.05
CA VAL A 55 -17.04 -2.67 -8.92
C VAL A 55 -17.55 -1.47 -8.12
N LEU A 56 -18.79 -1.02 -8.35
CA LEU A 56 -19.39 0.11 -7.64
C LEU A 56 -19.59 -0.17 -6.14
N GLN A 57 -20.02 -1.37 -5.77
CA GLN A 57 -20.16 -1.78 -4.36
C GLN A 57 -18.83 -1.64 -3.61
N VAL A 58 -17.76 -2.15 -4.20
CA VAL A 58 -16.41 -2.05 -3.63
C VAL A 58 -15.92 -0.61 -3.55
N ARG A 59 -16.18 0.23 -4.56
CA ARG A 59 -15.78 1.64 -4.52
C ARG A 59 -16.51 2.42 -3.42
N ARG A 60 -17.74 2.03 -3.07
CA ARG A 60 -18.50 2.58 -1.93
C ARG A 60 -17.98 2.08 -0.60
N ASN A 61 -17.67 0.79 -0.50
CA ASN A 61 -17.11 0.19 0.71
C ASN A 61 -15.95 -0.76 0.37
N ARG A 62 -14.72 -0.23 0.43
CA ARG A 62 -13.51 -0.98 0.06
C ARG A 62 -13.16 -2.12 1.02
N ARG A 63 -13.85 -2.24 2.16
CA ARG A 63 -13.65 -3.28 3.17
C ARG A 63 -14.51 -4.53 2.95
N GLN A 64 -15.49 -4.47 2.05
CA GLN A 64 -16.36 -5.63 1.78
C GLN A 64 -15.55 -6.82 1.25
N THR A 65 -15.86 -8.00 1.78
CA THR A 65 -15.24 -9.23 1.30
C THR A 65 -15.85 -9.67 -0.02
N ALA A 66 -15.08 -10.40 -0.84
CA ALA A 66 -15.63 -10.98 -2.08
C ALA A 66 -16.80 -11.95 -1.81
N GLY A 67 -16.87 -12.53 -0.60
CA GLY A 67 -17.99 -13.38 -0.16
C GLY A 67 -19.26 -12.58 0.12
N GLU A 68 -19.15 -11.46 0.84
CA GLU A 68 -20.29 -10.54 1.06
C GLU A 68 -20.86 -10.01 -0.25
N ILE A 69 -19.97 -9.56 -1.16
CA ILE A 69 -20.38 -9.04 -2.46
C ILE A 69 -21.04 -10.14 -3.31
N ALA A 70 -20.53 -11.37 -3.24
CA ALA A 70 -21.14 -12.52 -3.90
C ALA A 70 -22.56 -12.79 -3.37
N SER A 71 -22.75 -12.73 -2.06
CA SER A 71 -24.07 -12.88 -1.42
C SER A 71 -25.04 -11.78 -1.87
N HIS A 72 -24.61 -10.51 -1.80
CA HIS A 72 -25.44 -9.37 -2.23
C HIS A 72 -25.83 -9.45 -3.71
N THR A 73 -24.88 -9.81 -4.58
CA THR A 73 -25.11 -9.90 -6.02
C THR A 73 -25.99 -11.11 -6.35
N THR A 74 -25.82 -12.23 -5.63
CA THR A 74 -26.69 -13.41 -5.77
C THR A 74 -28.13 -13.09 -5.40
N HIS A 75 -28.32 -12.37 -4.29
CA HIS A 75 -29.65 -11.94 -3.86
C HIS A 75 -30.31 -10.98 -4.85
N ALA A 76 -29.54 -10.04 -5.43
CA ALA A 76 -30.07 -9.07 -6.38
C ALA A 76 -30.40 -9.66 -7.77
N THR A 77 -29.63 -10.65 -8.22
CA THR A 77 -29.73 -11.21 -9.59
C THR A 77 -30.46 -12.55 -9.65
N GLY A 78 -30.68 -13.20 -8.50
CA GLY A 78 -31.21 -14.56 -8.40
C GLY A 78 -30.27 -15.65 -8.92
N ARG A 79 -29.01 -15.31 -9.27
CA ARG A 79 -28.01 -16.24 -9.81
C ARG A 79 -26.89 -16.47 -8.79
N PRO A 80 -26.55 -17.72 -8.44
CA PRO A 80 -25.49 -17.99 -7.47
C PRO A 80 -24.13 -17.60 -8.07
N ILE A 81 -23.50 -16.57 -7.51
CA ILE A 81 -22.18 -16.12 -7.92
C ILE A 81 -21.18 -16.50 -6.83
N SER A 82 -20.08 -17.13 -7.24
CA SER A 82 -18.99 -17.48 -6.31
C SER A 82 -18.11 -16.28 -5.99
N ARG A 83 -17.53 -16.25 -4.78
CA ARG A 83 -16.53 -15.25 -4.35
C ARG A 83 -15.35 -15.14 -5.32
N PHE A 84 -14.98 -16.24 -6.00
CA PHE A 84 -13.88 -16.26 -6.97
C PHE A 84 -14.28 -15.55 -8.27
N THR A 85 -15.55 -15.66 -8.67
CA THR A 85 -16.09 -14.90 -9.81
C THR A 85 -16.05 -13.41 -9.50
N VAL A 86 -16.52 -12.99 -8.31
CA VAL A 86 -16.41 -11.59 -7.86
C VAL A 86 -14.96 -11.10 -7.90
N ALA A 87 -14.01 -11.85 -7.32
CA ALA A 87 -12.59 -11.49 -7.35
C ALA A 87 -12.04 -11.31 -8.78
N ARG A 88 -12.40 -12.21 -9.71
CA ARG A 88 -12.04 -12.07 -11.14
C ARG A 88 -12.62 -10.80 -11.76
N ARG A 89 -13.86 -10.40 -11.41
CA ARG A 89 -14.47 -9.16 -11.90
C ARG A 89 -13.81 -7.92 -11.32
N LEU A 90 -13.47 -7.94 -10.03
CA LEU A 90 -12.73 -6.87 -9.39
C LEU A 90 -11.34 -6.68 -10.04
N HIS A 91 -10.63 -7.78 -10.31
CA HIS A 91 -9.36 -7.71 -11.06
C HIS A 91 -9.55 -7.14 -12.47
N GLY A 92 -10.61 -7.54 -13.18
CA GLY A 92 -10.97 -6.96 -14.48
C GLY A 92 -11.29 -5.47 -14.42
N GLY A 93 -11.81 -4.98 -13.28
CA GLY A 93 -12.02 -3.57 -12.99
C GLY A 93 -10.81 -2.83 -12.40
N GLY A 94 -9.64 -3.47 -12.33
CA GLY A 94 -8.40 -2.88 -11.82
C GLY A 94 -8.27 -2.81 -10.29
N LEU A 95 -9.19 -3.45 -9.55
CA LEU A 95 -9.21 -3.46 -8.09
C LEU A 95 -8.54 -4.73 -7.55
N PHE A 96 -7.61 -4.56 -6.61
CA PHE A 96 -6.87 -5.67 -6.02
C PHE A 96 -6.94 -5.63 -4.50
N ALA A 97 -7.10 -6.80 -3.88
CA ALA A 97 -7.04 -6.94 -2.42
C ALA A 97 -5.63 -6.64 -1.91
N ARG A 98 -5.49 -5.64 -1.04
CA ARG A 98 -4.22 -5.17 -0.47
C ARG A 98 -4.42 -4.73 0.98
N ARG A 99 -3.34 -4.69 1.76
CA ARG A 99 -3.39 -4.15 3.12
C ARG A 99 -3.63 -2.63 3.07
N PRO A 100 -4.60 -2.11 3.83
CA PRO A 100 -4.78 -0.68 4.02
C PRO A 100 -3.57 -0.09 4.77
N VAL A 101 -3.28 1.19 4.55
CA VAL A 101 -2.28 1.89 5.38
C VAL A 101 -2.93 2.24 6.71
N ARG A 102 -2.29 1.93 7.84
CA ARG A 102 -2.77 2.45 9.13
C ARG A 102 -2.22 3.87 9.29
N CYS A 103 -3.07 4.89 9.28
CA CYS A 103 -2.69 6.28 9.54
C CYS A 103 -3.81 7.02 10.28
N VAL A 104 -3.44 8.07 11.03
CA VAL A 104 -4.40 8.89 11.76
C VAL A 104 -5.18 9.78 10.78
N ARG A 105 -6.51 9.90 10.96
CA ARG A 105 -7.33 10.76 10.09
C ARG A 105 -6.94 12.23 10.22
N LEU A 106 -6.85 12.93 9.08
CA LEU A 106 -6.53 14.37 9.04
C LEU A 106 -7.80 15.20 8.81
N THR A 107 -8.02 16.19 9.67
CA THR A 107 -9.04 17.22 9.46
C THR A 107 -8.50 18.27 8.48
N PRO A 108 -9.36 19.11 7.87
CA PRO A 108 -8.90 20.23 7.04
C PRO A 108 -7.95 21.18 7.79
N ALA A 109 -8.15 21.36 9.10
CA ALA A 109 -7.25 22.16 9.93
C ALA A 109 -5.86 21.53 10.05
N HIS A 110 -5.76 20.20 10.22
CA HIS A 110 -4.48 19.49 10.25
C HIS A 110 -3.72 19.66 8.94
N ARG A 111 -4.40 19.46 7.80
CA ARG A 111 -3.77 19.63 6.47
C ARG A 111 -3.22 21.04 6.24
N ARG A 112 -3.95 22.06 6.70
CA ARG A 112 -3.49 23.45 6.64
C ARG A 112 -2.24 23.69 7.48
N ARG A 113 -2.22 23.24 8.75
CA ARG A 113 -1.03 23.37 9.61
C ARG A 113 0.17 22.63 9.03
N ARG A 114 -0.03 21.41 8.55
CA ARG A 114 1.02 20.63 7.85
C ARG A 114 1.60 21.37 6.66
N SER A 115 0.73 21.95 5.82
CA SER A 115 1.16 22.72 4.66
C SER A 115 1.90 24.01 5.05
N LEU A 116 1.46 24.69 6.11
CA LEU A 116 2.12 25.90 6.61
C LEU A 116 3.52 25.57 7.11
N TRP A 117 3.62 24.58 7.98
CA TRP A 117 4.88 24.10 8.51
C TRP A 117 5.85 23.70 7.39
N CYS A 118 5.39 22.93 6.40
CA CYS A 118 6.24 22.54 5.27
C CYS A 118 6.70 23.75 4.43
N ARG A 119 5.92 24.84 4.34
CA ARG A 119 6.35 26.06 3.62
C ARG A 119 7.44 26.82 4.35
N GLU A 120 7.37 26.84 5.68
CA GLU A 120 8.38 27.49 6.53
C GLU A 120 9.70 26.74 6.47
N HIS A 121 9.64 25.40 6.43
CA HIS A 121 10.81 24.54 6.55
C HIS A 121 11.35 23.99 5.22
N ARG A 122 10.65 24.17 4.08
CA ARG A 122 11.11 23.64 2.77
C ARG A 122 12.48 24.13 2.33
N ASN A 123 12.88 25.32 2.78
CA ASN A 123 14.14 25.97 2.37
C ASN A 123 15.26 25.75 3.38
N TRP A 124 15.00 25.02 4.47
CA TRP A 124 16.04 24.66 5.43
C TRP A 124 17.09 23.78 4.78
N ARG A 125 18.35 24.09 5.06
CA ARG A 125 19.52 23.36 4.58
C ARG A 125 19.85 22.21 5.53
N ASP A 126 20.70 21.30 5.06
CA ASP A 126 21.08 20.07 5.79
C ASP A 126 21.65 20.36 7.18
N ASN A 127 22.37 21.48 7.34
CA ASN A 127 22.92 21.92 8.61
C ASN A 127 21.87 22.46 9.61
N GLU A 128 20.70 22.85 9.13
CA GLU A 128 19.55 23.26 9.95
C GLU A 128 18.76 22.01 10.38
N TRP A 129 18.52 21.08 9.44
CA TRP A 129 17.91 19.78 9.75
C TRP A 129 18.76 18.93 10.70
N GLY A 130 20.09 18.98 10.57
CA GLY A 130 21.03 18.26 11.43
C GLY A 130 21.07 18.76 12.89
N ARG A 131 20.38 19.87 13.21
CA ARG A 131 20.21 20.35 14.60
C ARG A 131 18.94 19.82 15.24
N VAL A 132 18.01 19.27 14.44
CA VAL A 132 16.71 18.77 14.92
C VAL A 132 16.86 17.36 15.46
N LEU A 133 16.32 17.10 16.64
CA LEU A 133 16.13 15.75 17.13
C LEU A 133 14.71 15.30 16.97
N PHE A 134 14.56 14.32 16.09
CA PHE A 134 13.32 13.62 15.89
C PHE A 134 13.12 12.56 16.97
N THR A 135 12.04 12.68 17.74
CA THR A 135 11.61 11.67 18.72
C THR A 135 10.19 11.21 18.43
N ASP A 136 9.88 9.99 18.84
CA ASP A 136 8.53 9.41 18.83
C ASP A 136 8.59 8.06 19.55
N GLU A 137 7.46 7.61 20.07
CA GLU A 137 7.34 6.31 20.70
C GLU A 137 6.66 5.30 19.78
N SER A 138 7.26 4.11 19.67
CA SER A 138 6.70 3.01 18.90
C SER A 138 6.39 1.80 19.76
N ARG A 139 5.27 1.13 19.45
CA ARG A 139 4.89 -0.14 20.06
C ARG A 139 5.39 -1.29 19.21
N LEU A 140 6.29 -2.09 19.78
CA LEU A 140 6.75 -3.34 19.22
C LEU A 140 6.16 -4.51 20.01
N SER A 141 5.68 -5.54 19.31
CA SER A 141 4.96 -6.68 19.90
C SER A 141 5.62 -7.99 19.48
N LEU A 142 5.67 -8.96 20.40
CA LEU A 142 6.17 -10.33 20.15
C LEU A 142 5.33 -11.10 19.14
N SER A 143 4.04 -10.78 19.06
CA SER A 143 3.12 -11.31 18.07
C SER A 143 2.60 -10.19 17.18
N SER A 144 2.37 -10.50 15.91
CA SER A 144 1.80 -9.55 14.97
C SER A 144 0.33 -9.31 15.31
N ASP A 145 -0.05 -8.07 15.65
CA ASP A 145 -1.43 -7.54 15.55
C ASP A 145 -1.87 -7.42 14.07
N SER A 146 -1.57 -8.43 13.27
CA SER A 146 -2.09 -8.54 11.93
C SER A 146 -3.55 -8.98 12.04
N HIS A 147 -4.44 -8.08 12.46
CA HIS A 147 -5.80 -8.10 11.93
C HIS A 147 -5.66 -8.08 10.40
N ARG A 148 -5.76 -9.26 9.75
CA ARG A 148 -5.51 -9.53 8.32
C ARG A 148 -6.59 -8.88 7.42
N ILE A 149 -6.98 -7.66 7.72
CA ILE A 149 -7.99 -6.91 6.98
C ILE A 149 -7.36 -6.48 5.65
N LEU A 150 -7.93 -6.98 4.56
CA LEU A 150 -7.61 -6.56 3.20
C LEU A 150 -8.69 -5.62 2.71
N ILE A 151 -8.29 -4.60 1.96
CA ILE A 151 -9.19 -3.71 1.24
C ILE A 151 -8.96 -3.84 -0.26
N TRP A 152 -9.99 -3.61 -1.06
CA TRP A 152 -9.88 -3.57 -2.51
C TRP A 152 -9.52 -2.17 -2.98
N ARG A 153 -8.36 -2.04 -3.61
CA ARG A 153 -7.88 -0.74 -4.08
C ARG A 153 -7.23 -0.80 -5.45
N ASP A 154 -7.27 0.34 -6.13
CA ASP A 154 -6.61 0.60 -7.40
C ASP A 154 -5.09 0.66 -7.20
N ARG A 155 -4.29 0.38 -8.23
CA ARG A 155 -2.83 0.58 -8.15
C ARG A 155 -2.51 2.06 -7.93
N GLY A 156 -1.49 2.36 -7.13
CA GLY A 156 -1.09 3.74 -6.80
C GLY A 156 -1.97 4.47 -5.78
N SER A 157 -3.16 3.97 -5.47
CA SER A 157 -4.13 4.64 -4.59
C SER A 157 -3.83 4.50 -3.08
N ARG A 158 -2.64 4.03 -2.70
CA ARG A 158 -2.31 3.52 -1.35
C ARG A 158 -2.68 4.48 -0.21
N ASN A 159 -2.45 5.78 -0.38
CA ASN A 159 -2.54 6.78 0.69
C ASN A 159 -3.86 7.57 0.71
N TYR A 160 -4.81 7.27 -0.18
CA TYR A 160 -6.09 7.97 -0.15
C TYR A 160 -6.86 7.71 1.16
N PRO A 161 -7.60 8.69 1.69
CA PRO A 161 -8.36 8.53 2.94
C PRO A 161 -9.32 7.34 2.96
N SER A 162 -9.85 6.92 1.79
CA SER A 162 -10.71 5.74 1.67
C SER A 162 -9.97 4.40 1.88
N ASN A 163 -8.64 4.42 1.86
CA ASN A 163 -7.75 3.26 1.88
C ASN A 163 -6.94 3.14 3.18
N THR A 164 -7.25 3.97 4.19
CA THR A 164 -6.51 4.00 5.47
C THR A 164 -7.35 3.61 6.69
N ILE A 165 -6.68 3.19 7.78
CA ILE A 165 -7.26 2.78 9.07
C ILE A 165 -6.58 3.56 10.21
N GLU A 166 -7.32 3.98 11.24
CA GLU A 166 -6.81 4.80 12.35
C GLU A 166 -5.83 4.04 13.28
N ARG A 167 -4.86 4.74 13.92
CA ARG A 167 -3.82 4.21 14.83
C ARG A 167 -3.86 4.98 16.17
N ASP A 168 -3.79 4.28 17.31
CA ASP A 168 -3.66 4.84 18.68
C ASP A 168 -2.19 5.06 19.09
N ARG A 169 -1.90 6.04 19.98
CA ARG A 169 -0.54 6.42 20.46
C ARG A 169 -0.40 6.49 21.99
N GLY A 170 0.81 6.24 22.51
CA GLY A 170 1.27 6.39 23.91
C GLY A 170 2.77 6.78 23.93
N ALA A 171 3.29 7.31 25.06
CA ALA A 171 4.35 8.36 25.12
C ALA A 171 5.63 8.09 25.98
N MET A 172 6.68 8.93 25.80
CA MET A 172 7.84 9.40 26.66
C MET A 172 9.30 9.37 26.05
N GLY A 173 10.07 10.49 26.19
CA GLY A 173 11.49 10.55 26.69
C GLY A 173 12.61 11.32 25.88
N PRO A 174 13.61 12.03 26.49
CA PRO A 174 14.25 13.25 25.90
C PRO A 174 15.77 13.26 25.50
N GLN A 175 16.17 14.23 24.62
CA GLN A 175 17.28 15.25 24.67
C GLN A 175 17.82 15.71 23.28
N PHE A 176 17.93 17.03 22.96
CA PHE A 176 18.27 17.81 21.69
C PHE A 176 17.03 18.63 21.19
N ILE A 177 17.11 19.50 20.14
CA ILE A 177 15.94 20.32 19.64
C ILE A 177 14.75 19.39 19.49
N PHE A 178 13.82 19.52 20.45
CA PHE A 178 12.97 18.40 20.78
C PHE A 178 11.75 18.46 19.87
N MET A 179 11.72 17.56 18.89
CA MET A 179 10.53 17.31 18.10
C MET A 179 9.73 16.20 18.77
N ASP A 180 8.49 16.52 19.15
CA ASP A 180 7.46 15.56 19.59
C ASP A 180 6.14 15.75 18.83
N ASP A 181 5.19 14.84 19.03
CA ASP A 181 3.93 14.84 18.28
C ASP A 181 2.80 15.73 18.85
N ASN A 182 3.10 16.58 19.83
CA ASN A 182 2.13 17.37 20.59
C ASN A 182 1.05 16.53 21.33
N ALA A 183 1.33 15.27 21.69
CA ALA A 183 0.43 14.49 22.54
C ALA A 183 0.20 15.16 23.92
N PRO A 184 -0.99 14.98 24.56
CA PRO A 184 -1.33 15.69 25.80
C PRO A 184 -0.33 15.53 26.95
N CYS A 185 0.32 14.37 27.05
CA CYS A 185 1.36 14.09 28.04
C CYS A 185 2.63 14.95 27.84
N HIS A 186 2.91 15.38 26.60
CA HIS A 186 4.03 16.25 26.26
C HIS A 186 3.69 17.74 26.41
N ARG A 187 2.44 18.07 26.77
CA ARG A 187 1.93 19.42 27.01
C ARG A 187 1.62 19.68 28.50
N THR A 188 2.17 18.86 29.39
CA THR A 188 2.02 19.05 30.83
C THR A 188 2.92 20.19 31.30
N VAL A 189 2.50 20.91 32.35
CA VAL A 189 3.31 22.00 32.95
C VAL A 189 4.70 21.51 33.35
N ALA A 190 4.81 20.29 33.86
CA ALA A 190 6.09 19.68 34.22
C ALA A 190 6.99 19.44 32.99
N ALA A 191 6.43 19.04 31.84
CA ALA A 191 7.18 18.87 30.60
C ALA A 191 7.63 20.21 30.01
N GLU A 192 6.78 21.25 30.07
CA GLU A 192 7.13 22.60 29.63
C GLU A 192 8.24 23.21 30.50
N GLN A 193 8.13 23.09 31.83
CA GLN A 193 9.16 23.56 32.78
C GLN A 193 10.51 22.84 32.59
N LEU A 194 10.49 21.54 32.29
CA LEU A 194 11.72 20.78 32.04
C LEU A 194 12.42 21.26 30.75
N LEU A 195 11.66 21.52 29.68
CA LEU A 195 12.20 22.05 28.42
C LEU A 195 12.84 23.43 28.60
N GLU A 196 12.19 24.31 29.38
CA GLU A 196 12.73 25.63 29.72
C GLU A 196 14.01 25.54 30.56
N SER A 197 14.10 24.57 31.48
CA SER A 197 15.28 24.38 32.34
C SER A 197 16.52 23.85 31.61
N GLU A 198 16.31 23.14 30.49
CA GLU A 198 17.37 22.53 29.67
C GLU A 198 17.76 23.41 28.46
N ASP A 199 17.32 24.68 28.42
CA ASP A 199 17.56 25.67 27.36
C ASP A 199 17.35 25.11 25.94
N SER A 200 16.34 24.24 25.80
CA SER A 200 16.05 23.50 24.58
C SER A 200 14.89 24.12 23.83
N GLU A 201 15.16 24.69 22.65
CA GLU A 201 14.11 25.21 21.78
C GLU A 201 13.26 24.04 21.22
N ARG A 202 11.94 24.11 21.41
CA ARG A 202 10.99 23.11 20.90
C ARG A 202 10.53 23.51 19.51
N MET A 203 10.61 22.57 18.57
CA MET A 203 10.11 22.78 17.22
C MET A 203 8.56 22.84 17.23
N ASP A 204 7.96 23.85 16.58
CA ASP A 204 6.53 23.82 16.30
C ASP A 204 6.27 22.65 15.33
N TRP A 205 5.47 21.66 15.72
CA TRP A 205 5.23 20.45 14.93
C TRP A 205 3.75 20.25 14.60
N PRO A 206 3.39 20.02 13.33
CA PRO A 206 2.00 19.85 12.96
C PRO A 206 1.47 18.52 13.51
N ALA A 207 0.44 18.58 14.35
CA ALA A 207 -0.20 17.39 14.92
C ALA A 207 -0.58 16.33 13.86
N ARG A 208 -0.48 15.05 14.23
CA ARG A 208 -0.79 13.87 13.39
C ARG A 208 0.09 13.71 12.15
N SER A 209 1.38 14.06 12.26
CA SER A 209 2.32 14.07 11.13
C SER A 209 3.45 13.04 11.20
N LEU A 210 3.11 11.79 11.52
CA LEU A 210 4.09 10.69 11.59
C LEU A 210 4.83 10.47 10.27
N ASP A 211 4.12 10.63 9.16
CA ASP A 211 4.68 10.52 7.82
C ASP A 211 5.71 11.61 7.50
N LEU A 212 5.76 12.70 8.27
CA LEU A 212 6.80 13.72 8.18
C LEU A 212 7.95 13.46 9.18
N ASN A 213 7.81 12.52 10.11
CA ASN A 213 8.80 12.23 11.12
C ASN A 213 9.78 11.14 10.64
N PRO A 214 11.07 11.45 10.40
CA PRO A 214 12.10 10.49 10.02
C PRO A 214 12.20 9.26 10.93
N ILE A 215 11.90 9.39 12.22
CA ILE A 215 12.03 8.28 13.17
C ILE A 215 11.07 7.13 12.84
N GLU A 216 9.96 7.39 12.15
CA GLU A 216 9.07 6.32 11.70
C GLU A 216 9.79 5.41 10.69
N HIS A 217 10.68 5.94 9.84
CA HIS A 217 11.57 5.15 8.96
C HIS A 217 12.58 4.31 9.74
N VAL A 218 13.10 4.85 10.84
CA VAL A 218 13.96 4.13 11.78
C VAL A 218 13.19 2.96 12.42
N TRP A 219 11.95 3.18 12.88
CA TRP A 219 11.12 2.14 13.47
C TRP A 219 10.76 1.01 12.50
N ASP A 220 10.43 1.30 11.26
CA ASP A 220 10.18 0.27 10.24
C ASP A 220 11.45 -0.48 9.86
N PHE A 221 12.59 0.20 9.78
CA PHE A 221 13.89 -0.47 9.59
C PHE A 221 14.13 -1.49 10.70
N LEU A 222 14.00 -1.09 11.97
CA LEU A 222 14.16 -2.00 13.12
C LEU A 222 13.13 -3.13 13.10
N GLY A 223 11.87 -2.83 12.80
CA GLY A 223 10.81 -3.83 12.68
C GLY A 223 11.11 -4.89 11.61
N ARG A 224 11.62 -4.46 10.44
CA ARG A 224 12.04 -5.37 9.36
C ARG A 224 13.26 -6.19 9.75
N ARG A 225 14.25 -5.58 10.40
CA ARG A 225 15.46 -6.26 10.89
C ARG A 225 15.12 -7.33 11.91
N LEU A 226 14.29 -7.02 12.90
CA LEU A 226 13.76 -7.99 13.87
C LEU A 226 13.02 -9.14 13.20
N ALA A 227 12.14 -8.84 12.23
CA ALA A 227 11.39 -9.85 11.50
C ALA A 227 12.28 -10.75 10.62
N ALA A 228 13.46 -10.26 10.21
CA ALA A 228 14.42 -10.98 9.39
C ALA A 228 15.44 -11.79 10.22
N ARG A 229 15.41 -11.71 11.57
CA ARG A 229 16.31 -12.50 12.42
C ARG A 229 16.03 -13.99 12.24
N THR A 230 17.10 -14.78 12.22
CA THR A 230 17.03 -16.25 12.14
C THR A 230 16.31 -16.84 13.35
N LEU A 231 16.48 -16.23 14.52
CA LEU A 231 15.78 -16.56 15.74
C LEU A 231 14.94 -15.34 16.18
N PRO A 232 13.62 -15.34 15.91
CA PRO A 232 12.76 -14.26 16.34
C PRO A 232 12.61 -14.27 17.87
N PRO A 233 12.59 -13.09 18.53
CA PRO A 233 12.43 -13.01 19.97
C PRO A 233 11.04 -13.50 20.38
N VAL A 234 11.00 -14.39 21.38
CA VAL A 234 9.74 -14.95 21.92
C VAL A 234 9.42 -14.45 23.32
N THR A 235 10.36 -13.76 23.96
CA THR A 235 10.17 -13.09 25.26
C THR A 235 10.43 -11.59 25.16
N ILE A 236 9.82 -10.80 26.07
CA ILE A 236 10.03 -9.33 26.13
C ILE A 236 11.52 -9.01 26.33
N ARG A 237 12.22 -9.83 27.12
CA ARG A 237 13.65 -9.68 27.37
C ARG A 237 14.47 -9.87 26.10
N GLU A 238 14.21 -10.93 25.34
CA GLU A 238 14.87 -11.17 24.05
C GLU A 238 14.55 -10.07 23.04
N LEU A 239 13.30 -9.58 23.01
CA LEU A 239 12.91 -8.49 22.14
C LEU A 239 13.70 -7.22 22.45
N ARG A 240 13.89 -6.90 23.73
CA ARG A 240 14.71 -5.76 24.18
C ARG A 240 16.16 -5.89 23.68
N PHE A 241 16.80 -7.04 23.90
CA PHE A 241 18.19 -7.24 23.47
C PHE A 241 18.32 -7.22 21.95
N ALA A 242 17.43 -7.91 21.24
CA ALA A 242 17.40 -7.89 19.78
C ALA A 242 17.25 -6.46 19.25
N LEU A 243 16.40 -5.63 19.87
CA LEU A 243 16.27 -4.22 19.48
C LEU A 243 17.54 -3.42 19.70
N GLN A 244 18.21 -3.61 20.84
CA GLN A 244 19.47 -2.95 21.12
C GLN A 244 20.56 -3.35 20.13
N ASP A 245 20.63 -4.64 19.76
CA ASP A 245 21.55 -5.13 18.73
C ASP A 245 21.27 -4.48 17.37
N GLU A 246 20.01 -4.50 16.92
CA GLU A 246 19.62 -3.94 15.61
C GLU A 246 19.78 -2.41 15.56
N TRP A 247 19.59 -1.73 16.68
CA TRP A 247 19.86 -0.31 16.82
C TRP A 247 21.36 -0.02 16.70
N ALA A 248 22.19 -0.74 17.47
CA ALA A 248 23.64 -0.57 17.44
C ALA A 248 24.25 -0.92 16.08
N ALA A 249 23.64 -1.87 15.35
CA ALA A 249 24.05 -2.25 14.00
C ALA A 249 23.50 -1.33 12.90
N MET A 250 22.68 -0.32 13.23
CA MET A 250 22.08 0.57 12.24
C MET A 250 23.16 1.43 11.56
N PRO A 251 23.23 1.43 10.22
CA PRO A 251 24.19 2.28 9.52
C PRO A 251 23.85 3.77 9.73
N GLN A 252 24.82 4.57 10.17
CA GLN A 252 24.65 6.02 10.29
C GLN A 252 24.21 6.67 8.97
N GLN A 253 24.68 6.15 7.83
CA GLN A 253 24.28 6.60 6.50
C GLN A 253 22.77 6.52 6.26
N LEU A 254 22.06 5.55 6.86
CA LEU A 254 20.61 5.47 6.79
C LEU A 254 20.00 6.71 7.45
N ILE A 255 20.44 7.02 8.67
CA ILE A 255 19.98 8.17 9.45
C ILE A 255 20.25 9.46 8.68
N ASP A 256 21.46 9.64 8.16
CA ASP A 256 21.84 10.82 7.38
C ASP A 256 20.95 10.98 6.14
N THR A 257 20.68 9.89 5.42
CA THR A 257 19.78 9.90 4.25
C THR A 257 18.37 10.33 4.62
N LEU A 258 17.86 9.94 5.79
CA LEU A 258 16.54 10.33 6.27
C LEU A 258 16.49 11.83 6.57
N PHE A 259 17.51 12.39 7.23
CA PHE A 259 17.62 13.83 7.46
C PHE A 259 17.65 14.62 6.15
N LEU A 260 18.48 14.19 5.19
CA LEU A 260 18.58 14.81 3.86
C LEU A 260 17.28 14.71 3.05
N SER A 261 16.41 13.74 3.38
CA SER A 261 15.11 13.58 2.72
C SER A 261 14.05 14.57 3.19
N MET A 262 14.25 15.27 4.32
CA MET A 262 13.23 16.12 4.94
C MET A 262 12.72 17.24 4.04
N GLY A 263 13.61 17.89 3.28
CA GLY A 263 13.20 18.89 2.28
C GLY A 263 12.23 18.30 1.24
N ARG A 264 12.53 17.09 0.75
CA ARG A 264 11.67 16.36 -0.20
C ARG A 264 10.34 15.92 0.43
N CYS A 265 10.35 15.52 1.70
CA CYS A 265 9.13 15.22 2.45
C CYS A 265 8.22 16.45 2.55
N CYS A 266 8.79 17.63 2.84
CA CYS A 266 8.07 18.89 2.85
C CYS A 266 7.46 19.21 1.47
N GLU A 267 8.24 19.10 0.40
CA GLU A 267 7.76 19.31 -0.98
C GLU A 267 6.61 18.36 -1.34
N THR A 268 6.76 17.08 -1.00
CA THR A 268 5.74 16.06 -1.24
C THR A 268 4.46 16.38 -0.48
N CYS A 269 4.57 16.82 0.78
CA CYS A 269 3.44 17.23 1.61
C CYS A 269 2.69 18.40 0.98
N LEU A 270 3.43 19.39 0.47
CA LEU A 270 2.85 20.54 -0.25
C LEU A 270 2.14 20.11 -1.53
N ALA A 271 2.73 19.19 -2.30
CA ALA A 271 2.14 18.67 -3.54
C ALA A 271 0.80 17.94 -3.28
N VAL A 272 0.69 17.23 -2.14
CA VAL A 272 -0.57 16.59 -1.71
C VAL A 272 -1.46 17.51 -0.85
N ARG A 273 -1.17 18.82 -0.80
CA ARG A 273 -1.96 19.82 -0.05
C ARG A 273 -2.12 19.50 1.44
N GLY A 274 -1.05 19.00 2.05
CA GLY A 274 -1.00 18.65 3.47
C GLY A 274 -1.65 17.33 3.84
N ASP A 275 -2.09 16.52 2.86
CA ASP A 275 -2.54 15.15 3.12
C ASP A 275 -1.35 14.21 3.41
N HIS A 276 -1.63 12.93 3.62
CA HIS A 276 -0.60 11.92 3.90
C HIS A 276 0.37 11.74 2.73
N ILE A 277 1.68 11.79 3.01
CA ILE A 277 2.72 11.48 2.04
C ILE A 277 3.00 9.97 1.97
N PRO A 278 3.51 9.46 0.83
CA PRO A 278 3.96 8.08 0.75
C PRO A 278 5.13 7.83 1.68
N TYR A 279 4.98 6.77 2.46
CA TYR A 279 6.03 6.09 3.19
C TYR A 279 6.66 4.99 2.33
#